data_AF-A0AAD6T9U6-F1
#
_entry.id   AF-A0AAD6T9U6-F1
#
_cell.length_a   1.000
_cell.length_b   1.000
_cell.length_c   1.000
_cell.angle_alpha   90.00
_cell.angle_beta   90.00
_cell.angle_gamma   90.00
#
_symmetry.space_group_name_H-M   'P 1'
#
loop_
_entity.id
_entity.type
_entity.pdbx_description
1 polymer ?
#
loop_
_entity_poly.entity_id
_entity_poly.type
_entity_poly.pdbx_seq_one_letter_code
_entity_poly.pdbx_strand_id
1 'polypeptide(L)'
;MAQATLPQFTRDTLYEDIRATLWPALSADRVPVEGESALLRRIETLIPDDGWLTPSSKNAMDPDGEDEGEDPNDGEDVDEGPPGIRYISLKAHPAFAFEKIAEEVDWRGDNATFVIRHEYDLFMEHAMSRLHNPPDDSYRARFFVTGQPGIGKSFGCYYFLFSLLALGQSVFFLSAPTSGYYFSDDGVQQTDQIPRPWPATVKALRNSWVLIDVDHKTNWTPPEIFKRARCVVWTSSPQESRMKTFLKTYGAEKWYMKAWSSKEIAAITERLAINHTKIVERLATGGPVARSLFGGVPVPTPESIENDIRTALCGNIFAFIPGHRVFLIQPLVAIDRGSGRACLQRTDYAAEFLSSRIAHTTFDLAQDHLEKIQGQLAVALDTSTTRSVARNFVEAMMHRALIRDMQLPAVFGAGTVAVTLKLPEPPRPTSPSVRCTSGRNPLTLPP
;
A
#
# COMPACT_ATOMS: atom_id res chain seq x y z
N MET A 1 -20.62 18.18 24.59
CA MET A 1 -19.55 18.58 23.67
C MET A 1 -19.91 19.96 23.14
N ALA A 2 -19.12 20.99 23.45
CA ALA A 2 -19.32 22.32 22.90
C ALA A 2 -18.97 22.28 21.41
N GLN A 3 -19.85 22.77 20.53
CA GLN A 3 -19.51 22.99 19.13
C GLN A 3 -18.44 24.08 19.10
N ALA A 4 -17.20 23.71 18.74
CA ALA A 4 -16.15 24.69 18.49
C ALA A 4 -16.65 25.63 17.38
N THR A 5 -16.91 26.88 17.73
CA THR A 5 -17.28 27.91 16.77
C THR A 5 -16.02 28.22 15.99
N LEU A 6 -15.95 27.78 14.72
CA LEU A 6 -14.85 28.15 13.83
C LEU A 6 -14.73 29.69 13.85
N PRO A 7 -13.51 30.26 13.97
CA PRO A 7 -13.36 31.71 13.96
C PRO A 7 -13.98 32.26 12.68
N GLN A 8 -14.75 33.35 12.79
CA GLN A 8 -15.31 34.04 11.64
C GLN A 8 -14.19 34.75 10.87
N PHE A 9 -13.48 34.02 10.02
CA PHE A 9 -12.54 34.61 9.09
C PHE A 9 -13.31 35.18 7.90
N THR A 10 -12.99 36.41 7.50
CA THR A 10 -13.35 36.89 6.17
C THR A 10 -12.56 36.10 5.13
N ARG A 11 -13.18 35.77 3.99
CA ARG A 11 -12.56 34.99 2.92
C ARG A 11 -11.17 35.54 2.54
N ASP A 12 -11.07 36.85 2.35
CA ASP A 12 -9.83 37.47 1.87
C ASP A 12 -8.68 37.24 2.86
N THR A 13 -8.92 37.39 4.16
CA THR A 13 -7.87 37.19 5.18
C THR A 13 -7.44 35.74 5.32
N LEU A 14 -8.37 34.78 5.20
CA LEU A 14 -8.03 33.35 5.29
C LEU A 14 -7.21 32.89 4.08
N TYR A 15 -7.62 33.30 2.89
CA TYR A 15 -6.98 32.87 1.64
C TYR A 15 -5.62 33.54 1.45
N GLU A 16 -5.48 34.81 1.86
CA GLU A 16 -4.21 35.51 1.88
C GLU A 16 -3.24 34.90 2.90
N ASP A 17 -3.71 34.58 4.13
CA ASP A 17 -2.88 33.91 5.14
C ASP A 17 -2.41 32.54 4.65
N ILE A 18 -3.31 31.72 4.11
CA ILE A 18 -2.94 30.41 3.53
C ILE A 18 -1.94 30.58 2.38
N ARG A 19 -2.16 31.54 1.47
CA ARG A 19 -1.27 31.77 0.32
C ARG A 19 0.11 32.25 0.78
N ALA A 20 0.17 33.20 1.71
CA ALA A 20 1.43 33.69 2.27
C ALA A 20 2.20 32.58 3.01
N THR A 21 1.47 31.67 3.67
CA THR A 21 2.03 30.57 4.47
C THR A 21 2.50 29.39 3.62
N LEU A 22 1.76 29.01 2.57
CA LEU A 22 2.14 27.91 1.68
C LEU A 22 3.20 28.31 0.66
N TRP A 23 3.19 29.58 0.26
CA TRP A 23 4.04 30.15 -0.78
C TRP A 23 4.90 31.33 -0.27
N PRO A 24 5.62 31.20 0.86
CA PRO A 24 6.57 32.24 1.24
C PRO A 24 7.56 32.41 0.09
N ALA A 25 8.00 33.65 -0.15
CA ALA A 25 8.98 33.99 -1.18
C ALA A 25 10.31 33.25 -0.92
N LEU A 26 10.39 31.98 -1.37
CA LEU A 26 11.48 31.03 -1.52
C LEU A 26 12.63 30.95 -0.50
N SER A 27 12.70 31.76 0.56
CA SER A 27 13.99 31.99 1.27
C SER A 27 13.96 32.01 2.80
N ALA A 28 12.88 32.39 3.48
CA ALA A 28 12.97 32.70 4.92
C ALA A 28 12.80 31.49 5.88
N ASP A 29 11.95 30.51 5.55
CA ASP A 29 11.60 29.40 6.47
C ASP A 29 12.17 28.03 6.06
N ARG A 30 13.01 27.98 5.02
CA ARG A 30 13.77 26.77 4.72
C ARG A 30 14.82 26.62 5.80
N VAL A 31 14.66 25.62 6.67
CA VAL A 31 15.77 25.19 7.52
C VAL A 31 16.77 24.52 6.57
N PRO A 32 17.94 25.12 6.32
CA PRO A 32 18.97 24.40 5.59
C PRO A 32 19.28 23.16 6.42
N VAL A 33 19.34 22.01 5.77
CA VAL A 33 19.95 20.84 6.40
C VAL A 33 21.45 21.14 6.43
N GLU A 34 21.89 21.96 7.38
CA GLU A 34 23.28 22.41 7.48
C GLU A 34 24.16 21.20 7.77
N GLY A 35 24.87 20.73 6.73
CA GLY A 35 25.74 19.58 6.79
C GLY A 35 24.98 18.25 6.87
N GLU A 36 25.59 17.20 6.34
CA GLU A 36 25.18 15.82 6.61
C GLU A 36 25.27 15.59 8.13
N SER A 37 24.18 15.86 8.84
CA SER A 37 24.14 15.66 10.27
C SER A 37 24.47 14.19 10.55
N ALA A 38 25.19 13.91 11.63
CA ALA A 38 25.49 12.53 12.02
C ALA A 38 24.21 11.69 12.18
N LEU A 39 23.07 12.35 12.44
CA LEU A 39 21.75 11.74 12.42
C LEU A 39 21.34 11.34 11.00
N LEU A 40 21.41 12.24 10.01
CA LEU A 40 21.02 11.95 8.63
C LEU A 40 21.80 10.75 8.08
N ARG A 41 23.13 10.75 8.22
CA ARG A 41 23.96 9.61 7.80
C ARG A 41 23.53 8.29 8.47
N ARG A 42 23.20 8.33 9.77
CA ARG A 42 22.69 7.14 10.49
C ARG A 42 21.31 6.71 9.99
N ILE A 43 20.42 7.64 9.65
CA ILE A 43 19.10 7.31 9.11
C ILE A 43 19.24 6.74 7.69
N GLU A 44 20.10 7.31 6.85
CA GLU A 44 20.36 6.83 5.49
C GLU A 44 20.93 5.40 5.47
N THR A 45 21.75 5.03 6.46
CA THR A 45 22.19 3.62 6.60
C THR A 45 21.04 2.66 6.91
N LEU A 46 19.95 3.15 7.52
CA LEU A 46 18.75 2.35 7.78
C LEU A 46 17.75 2.42 6.62
N ILE A 47 17.72 3.53 5.89
CA ILE A 47 16.78 3.82 4.81
C ILE A 47 17.53 4.52 3.65
N PRO A 48 18.09 3.77 2.71
CA PRO A 48 18.66 4.35 1.50
C PRO A 48 17.57 5.07 0.69
N ASP A 49 17.77 6.36 0.39
CA ASP A 49 16.81 7.24 -0.30
C ASP A 49 16.55 6.79 -1.77
N ASP A 50 17.50 6.06 -2.34
CA ASP A 50 17.73 5.82 -3.77
C ASP A 50 17.11 4.51 -4.29
N GLY A 51 16.39 3.77 -3.44
CA GLY A 51 15.86 2.43 -3.79
C GLY A 51 14.35 2.31 -3.98
N TRP A 52 13.56 3.38 -3.82
CA TRP A 52 12.10 3.26 -3.90
C TRP A 52 11.64 3.26 -5.35
N LEU A 53 11.68 2.08 -5.97
CA LEU A 53 10.95 1.81 -7.20
C LEU A 53 9.49 2.22 -6.96
N THR A 54 9.03 3.28 -7.63
CA THR A 54 7.60 3.44 -7.88
C THR A 54 7.12 2.11 -8.47
N PRO A 55 5.94 1.57 -8.10
CA PRO A 55 5.37 0.45 -8.81
C PRO A 55 5.40 0.85 -10.28
N SER A 56 6.28 0.25 -11.07
CA SER A 56 6.53 0.75 -12.42
C SER A 56 5.19 0.78 -13.12
N SER A 57 4.88 1.89 -13.78
CA SER A 57 3.73 2.09 -14.65
C SER A 57 3.62 1.07 -15.80
N LYS A 58 4.41 -0.01 -15.80
CA LYS A 58 4.43 -1.13 -16.77
C LYS A 58 3.12 -1.94 -16.90
N ASN A 59 2.00 -1.46 -16.35
CA ASN A 59 0.66 -1.96 -16.72
C ASN A 59 -0.08 -1.03 -17.68
N ALA A 60 0.53 0.05 -18.18
CA ALA A 60 0.15 0.63 -19.46
C ALA A 60 0.72 -0.28 -20.56
N MET A 61 -0.15 -1.14 -21.09
CA MET A 61 0.06 -1.88 -22.33
C MET A 61 0.16 -0.82 -23.44
N ASP A 62 1.36 -0.48 -23.87
CA ASP A 62 1.58 0.22 -25.14
C ASP A 62 1.78 -0.84 -26.23
N PRO A 63 0.85 -0.99 -27.17
CA PRO A 63 1.09 -1.70 -28.41
C PRO A 63 1.70 -0.70 -29.40
N ASP A 64 2.89 -1.03 -29.90
CA ASP A 64 3.49 -0.50 -31.12
C ASP A 64 3.98 0.97 -31.08
N GLY A 65 5.30 1.13 -31.05
CA GLY A 65 5.95 2.43 -31.22
C GLY A 65 7.47 2.34 -31.26
N GLU A 66 8.02 1.81 -32.35
CA GLU A 66 9.41 2.05 -32.73
C GLU A 66 9.49 3.47 -33.32
N ASP A 67 10.15 4.40 -32.64
CA ASP A 67 10.74 5.59 -33.28
C ASP A 67 11.95 6.08 -32.48
N GLU A 68 13.15 5.74 -32.96
CA GLU A 68 14.43 6.20 -32.42
C GLU A 68 14.78 7.56 -33.05
N GLY A 69 14.40 8.64 -32.36
CA GLY A 69 14.88 9.99 -32.63
C GLY A 69 15.86 10.43 -31.54
N GLU A 70 17.14 10.56 -31.88
CA GLU A 70 18.18 11.15 -31.03
C GLU A 70 17.87 12.63 -30.77
N ASP A 71 17.67 13.02 -29.52
CA ASP A 71 17.44 14.42 -29.11
C ASP A 71 18.78 15.09 -28.70
N PRO A 72 19.27 16.11 -29.44
CA PRO A 72 20.52 16.78 -29.17
C PRO A 72 20.27 17.97 -28.23
N ASN A 73 20.05 17.70 -26.95
CA ASN A 73 19.98 18.78 -25.95
C ASN A 73 20.55 18.33 -24.60
N ASP A 74 21.86 18.07 -24.58
CA ASP A 74 22.66 17.81 -23.37
C ASP A 74 22.91 19.12 -22.59
N GLY A 75 21.84 19.78 -22.16
CA GLY A 75 21.94 20.81 -21.15
C GLY A 75 22.34 20.14 -19.84
N GLU A 76 23.51 20.49 -19.29
CA GLU A 76 23.93 20.03 -17.96
C GLU A 76 22.81 20.34 -16.95
N ASP A 77 22.11 19.30 -16.49
CA ASP A 77 21.15 19.37 -15.40
C ASP A 77 21.90 19.94 -14.20
N VAL A 78 21.69 21.23 -13.93
CA VAL A 78 22.18 21.87 -12.72
C VAL A 78 21.53 21.10 -11.58
N ASP A 79 22.33 20.35 -10.83
CA ASP A 79 21.92 19.58 -9.65
C ASP A 79 21.47 20.58 -8.57
N GLU A 80 20.25 21.12 -8.75
CA GLU A 80 19.53 21.86 -7.74
C GLU A 80 19.27 20.86 -6.63
N GLY A 81 20.21 20.83 -5.67
CA GLY A 81 20.13 19.94 -4.52
C GLY A 81 18.72 19.94 -3.91
N PRO A 82 18.33 18.83 -3.25
CA PRO A 82 16.95 18.56 -2.89
C PRO A 82 16.32 19.74 -2.15
N PRO A 83 15.08 20.13 -2.49
CA PRO A 83 14.43 21.26 -1.86
C PRO A 83 14.35 21.07 -0.34
N GLY A 84 14.72 22.09 0.41
CA GLY A 84 14.67 22.06 1.88
C GLY A 84 13.26 21.72 2.39
N ILE A 85 13.17 20.97 3.50
CA ILE A 85 11.89 20.56 4.10
C ILE A 85 11.15 21.79 4.61
N ARG A 86 9.87 21.92 4.24
CA ARG A 86 9.01 23.05 4.61
C ARG A 86 8.08 22.69 5.78
N TYR A 87 7.77 23.69 6.60
CA TYR A 87 6.95 23.54 7.81
C TYR A 87 5.97 24.69 7.95
N ILE A 88 4.80 24.39 8.53
CA ILE A 88 3.82 25.40 8.97
C ILE A 88 3.67 25.30 10.48
N SER A 89 3.86 26.40 11.19
CA SER A 89 3.57 26.47 12.62
C SER A 89 2.07 26.56 12.84
N LEU A 90 1.45 25.52 13.37
CA LEU A 90 0.00 25.47 13.54
C LEU A 90 -0.50 26.46 14.61
N LYS A 91 0.36 26.80 15.57
CA LYS A 91 0.09 27.84 16.56
C LYS A 91 0.07 29.24 15.92
N ALA A 92 0.99 29.51 14.99
CA ALA A 92 1.05 30.79 14.29
C ALA A 92 -0.10 30.96 13.29
N HIS A 93 -0.62 29.84 12.76
CA HIS A 93 -1.68 29.84 11.75
C HIS A 93 -2.90 29.03 12.23
N PRO A 94 -3.73 29.57 13.14
CA PRO A 94 -4.90 28.88 13.68
C PRO A 94 -5.96 28.56 12.61
N ALA A 95 -5.91 29.23 11.46
CA ALA A 95 -6.68 28.89 10.27
C ALA A 95 -6.52 27.44 9.80
N PHE A 96 -5.40 26.79 10.14
CA PHE A 96 -5.10 25.40 9.79
C PHE A 96 -5.66 24.40 10.82
N ALA A 97 -6.24 24.85 11.94
CA ALA A 97 -6.71 24.01 13.04
C ALA A 97 -8.08 23.35 12.78
N PHE A 98 -8.19 22.57 11.70
CA PHE A 98 -9.32 21.63 11.52
C PHE A 98 -9.29 20.56 12.62
N GLU A 99 -10.43 19.94 12.93
CA GLU A 99 -10.60 18.99 14.06
C GLU A 99 -9.41 18.03 14.29
N LYS A 100 -8.95 17.28 13.27
CA LYS A 100 -7.79 16.37 13.40
C LYS A 100 -6.45 17.09 13.63
N ILE A 101 -6.28 18.28 13.07
CA ILE A 101 -5.09 19.10 13.27
C ILE A 101 -5.16 19.77 14.66
N ALA A 102 -6.33 20.21 15.10
CA ALA A 102 -6.56 20.77 16.42
C ALA A 102 -6.24 19.76 17.52
N GLU A 103 -6.65 18.50 17.38
CA GLU A 103 -6.26 17.41 18.30
C GLU A 103 -4.74 17.28 18.44
N GLU A 104 -3.98 17.45 17.36
CA GLU A 104 -2.52 17.41 17.37
C GLU A 104 -1.90 18.68 17.96
N VAL A 105 -2.54 19.84 17.75
CA VAL A 105 -2.16 21.10 18.41
C VAL A 105 -2.33 21.00 19.91
N ASP A 106 -3.46 20.48 20.38
CA ASP A 106 -3.75 20.31 21.80
C ASP A 106 -2.71 19.41 22.48
N TRP A 107 -2.29 18.34 21.80
CA TRP A 107 -1.29 17.42 22.34
C TRP A 107 0.15 18.00 22.30
N ARG A 108 0.52 18.71 21.23
CA ARG A 108 1.90 19.18 21.00
C ARG A 108 2.16 20.62 21.49
N GLY A 109 1.11 21.37 21.82
CA GLY A 109 1.17 22.76 22.23
C GLY A 109 1.90 23.64 21.22
N ASP A 110 2.83 24.46 21.73
CA ASP A 110 3.55 25.46 20.94
C ASP A 110 4.43 24.89 19.82
N ASN A 111 4.77 23.60 19.90
CA ASN A 111 5.62 22.93 18.93
C ASN A 111 4.82 22.23 17.81
N ALA A 112 3.49 22.40 17.78
CA ALA A 112 2.64 21.81 16.76
C ALA A 112 3.05 22.32 15.36
N THR A 113 3.62 21.41 14.58
CA THR A 113 4.17 21.71 13.25
C THR A 113 3.51 20.80 12.22
N PHE A 114 3.03 21.38 11.12
CA PHE A 114 2.59 20.65 9.95
C PHE A 114 3.73 20.59 8.93
N VAL A 115 4.08 19.38 8.49
CA VAL A 115 5.20 19.15 7.57
C VAL A 115 4.68 19.09 6.15
N ILE A 116 5.25 19.90 5.26
CA ILE A 116 4.93 19.84 3.83
C ILE A 116 5.91 18.86 3.21
N ARG A 117 5.39 17.67 2.88
CA ARG A 117 6.15 16.59 2.25
C ARG A 117 6.25 16.84 0.75
N HIS A 118 7.40 16.52 0.16
CA HIS A 118 7.59 16.59 -1.30
C HIS A 118 6.59 15.69 -2.04
N GLU A 119 6.23 14.55 -1.45
CA GLU A 119 5.21 13.65 -1.97
C GLU A 119 3.83 14.30 -2.13
N TYR A 120 3.52 15.33 -1.33
CA TYR A 120 2.27 16.07 -1.47
C TYR A 120 2.29 17.00 -2.69
N ASP A 121 3.44 17.61 -2.96
CA ASP A 121 3.65 18.44 -4.15
C ASP A 121 3.54 17.59 -5.42
N LEU A 122 4.26 16.47 -5.48
CA LEU A 122 4.22 15.53 -6.60
C LEU A 122 2.80 15.06 -6.94
N PHE A 123 2.00 14.73 -5.92
CA PHE A 123 0.60 14.37 -6.15
C PHE A 123 -0.22 15.53 -6.71
N MET A 124 -0.06 16.74 -6.16
CA MET A 124 -0.81 17.91 -6.61
C MET A 124 -0.45 18.29 -8.05
N GLU A 125 0.83 18.29 -8.39
CA GLU A 125 1.32 18.51 -9.76
C GLU A 125 0.73 17.48 -10.73
N HIS A 126 0.77 16.20 -10.37
CA HIS A 126 0.17 15.12 -11.16
C HIS A 126 -1.34 15.33 -11.35
N ALA A 127 -2.08 15.56 -10.26
CA ALA A 127 -3.52 15.75 -10.30
C ALA A 127 -3.91 16.97 -11.14
N MET A 128 -3.15 18.06 -11.04
CA MET A 128 -3.34 19.26 -11.86
C MET A 128 -3.01 19.01 -13.32
N SER A 129 -1.90 18.33 -13.63
CA SER A 129 -1.53 17.99 -15.00
C SER A 129 -2.63 17.18 -15.69
N ARG A 130 -3.22 16.18 -15.01
CA ARG A 130 -4.34 15.39 -15.53
C ARG A 130 -5.61 16.20 -15.80
N LEU A 131 -5.81 17.31 -15.09
CA LEU A 131 -6.94 18.22 -15.32
C LEU A 131 -6.68 19.25 -16.42
N HIS A 132 -5.43 19.65 -16.65
CA HIS A 132 -5.06 20.57 -17.73
C HIS A 132 -4.92 19.86 -19.07
N ASN A 133 -4.52 18.58 -19.04
CA ASN A 133 -4.36 17.72 -20.21
C ASN A 133 -5.35 16.55 -20.15
N PRO A 134 -6.68 16.81 -20.18
CA PRO A 134 -7.66 15.74 -20.15
C PRO A 134 -7.62 14.94 -21.47
N PRO A 135 -7.78 13.61 -21.42
CA PRO A 135 -7.96 12.79 -22.63
C PRO A 135 -9.15 13.23 -23.51
N ASP A 136 -10.21 13.76 -22.90
CA ASP A 136 -11.42 14.26 -23.59
C ASP A 136 -12.19 15.26 -22.71
N ASP A 137 -13.13 16.02 -23.28
CA ASP A 137 -13.92 17.06 -22.57
C ASP A 137 -14.78 16.52 -21.42
N SER A 138 -15.14 15.24 -21.48
CA SER A 138 -15.93 14.55 -20.45
C SER A 138 -15.07 13.99 -19.32
N TYR A 139 -13.75 13.97 -19.49
CA TYR A 139 -12.81 13.42 -18.52
C TYR A 139 -12.93 14.13 -17.17
N ARG A 140 -12.90 13.33 -16.11
CA ARG A 140 -12.90 13.82 -14.73
C ARG A 140 -11.86 13.02 -13.95
N ALA A 141 -10.90 13.71 -13.35
CA ALA A 141 -9.82 13.06 -12.63
C ALA A 141 -10.33 12.44 -11.32
N ARG A 142 -9.90 11.21 -11.03
CA ARG A 142 -10.32 10.45 -9.86
C ARG A 142 -9.11 9.76 -9.28
N PHE A 143 -8.79 10.06 -8.03
CA PHE A 143 -7.59 9.54 -7.37
C PHE A 143 -7.94 8.83 -6.07
N PHE A 144 -7.35 7.66 -5.88
CA PHE A 144 -7.32 6.95 -4.61
C PHE A 144 -5.90 7.02 -4.05
N VAL A 145 -5.70 7.91 -3.09
CA VAL A 145 -4.41 8.13 -2.44
C VAL A 145 -4.30 7.18 -1.24
N THR A 146 -3.36 6.25 -1.32
CA THR A 146 -3.19 5.20 -0.30
C THR A 146 -1.73 5.00 0.08
N GLY A 147 -1.48 4.12 1.04
CA GLY A 147 -0.17 3.84 1.61
C GLY A 147 -0.28 3.38 3.06
N GLN A 148 0.85 3.05 3.68
CA GLN A 148 0.87 2.50 5.04
C GLN A 148 0.09 3.38 6.05
N PRO A 149 -0.64 2.80 7.01
CA PRO A 149 -1.29 3.57 8.07
C PRO A 149 -0.28 4.48 8.80
N GLY A 150 -0.66 5.75 9.05
CA GLY A 150 0.19 6.66 9.81
C GLY A 150 1.30 7.41 9.06
N ILE A 151 1.43 7.24 7.74
CA ILE A 151 2.43 7.98 6.91
C ILE A 151 2.08 9.44 6.62
N GLY A 152 0.90 9.91 7.05
CA GLY A 152 0.45 11.29 6.83
C GLY A 152 -0.52 11.49 5.67
N LYS A 153 -1.32 10.50 5.28
CA LYS A 153 -2.34 10.64 4.21
C LYS A 153 -3.40 11.69 4.52
N SER A 154 -3.95 11.66 5.73
CA SER A 154 -4.95 12.65 6.18
C SER A 154 -4.36 14.06 6.18
N PHE A 155 -3.12 14.24 6.67
CA PHE A 155 -2.38 15.49 6.55
C PHE A 155 -2.17 15.91 5.09
N GLY A 156 -1.85 14.98 4.19
CA GLY A 156 -1.82 15.23 2.75
C GLY A 156 -3.15 15.75 2.21
N CYS A 157 -4.29 15.18 2.65
CA CYS A 157 -5.62 15.68 2.29
C CYS A 157 -5.84 17.13 2.71
N TYR A 158 -5.41 17.50 3.92
CA TYR A 158 -5.43 18.89 4.38
C TYR A 158 -4.49 19.78 3.56
N TYR A 159 -3.28 19.31 3.22
CA TYR A 159 -2.39 20.04 2.32
C TYR A 159 -3.04 20.33 0.97
N PHE A 160 -3.72 19.33 0.38
CA PHE A 160 -4.46 19.50 -0.87
C PHE A 160 -5.59 20.52 -0.72
N LEU A 161 -6.35 20.46 0.39
CA LEU A 161 -7.38 21.45 0.70
C LEU A 161 -6.77 22.86 0.73
N PHE A 162 -5.74 23.10 1.53
CA PHE A 162 -5.13 24.42 1.65
C PHE A 162 -4.55 24.93 0.32
N SER A 163 -3.91 24.05 -0.44
CA SER A 163 -3.36 24.40 -1.76
C SER A 163 -4.47 24.81 -2.73
N LEU A 164 -5.59 24.08 -2.75
CA LEU A 164 -6.74 24.40 -3.60
C LEU A 164 -7.41 25.71 -3.17
N LEU A 165 -7.54 25.96 -1.88
CA LEU A 165 -8.05 27.23 -1.37
C LEU A 165 -7.14 28.40 -1.77
N ALA A 166 -5.82 28.27 -1.64
CA ALA A 166 -4.86 29.29 -2.07
C ALA A 166 -4.99 29.64 -3.57
N LEU A 167 -5.34 28.64 -4.38
CA LEU A 167 -5.61 28.74 -5.82
C LEU A 167 -7.04 29.19 -6.16
N GLY A 168 -7.86 29.54 -5.17
CA GLY A 168 -9.24 29.97 -5.35
C GLY A 168 -10.17 28.88 -5.93
N GLN A 169 -9.81 27.61 -5.78
CA GLN A 169 -10.64 26.51 -6.26
C GLN A 169 -11.76 26.20 -5.27
N SER A 170 -12.94 25.85 -5.78
CA SER A 170 -14.03 25.37 -4.94
C SER A 170 -13.82 23.91 -4.55
N VAL A 171 -14.08 23.59 -3.28
CA VAL A 171 -13.74 22.27 -2.70
C VAL A 171 -14.87 21.78 -1.81
N PHE A 172 -15.35 20.57 -2.05
CA PHE A 172 -16.09 19.79 -1.05
C PHE A 172 -15.09 18.98 -0.24
N PHE A 173 -15.05 19.16 1.08
CA PHE A 173 -14.19 18.42 1.98
C PHE A 173 -15.02 17.58 2.95
N LEU A 174 -14.80 16.26 2.97
CA LEU A 174 -15.48 15.33 3.85
C LEU A 174 -14.47 14.68 4.79
N SER A 175 -14.49 15.07 6.07
CA SER A 175 -13.72 14.43 7.13
C SER A 175 -14.50 13.35 7.88
N ALA A 176 -15.83 13.32 7.72
CA ALA A 176 -16.72 12.39 8.39
C ALA A 176 -17.79 11.81 7.43
N PRO A 177 -18.44 10.69 7.77
CA PRO A 177 -19.40 10.03 6.88
C PRO A 177 -20.63 10.87 6.53
N THR A 178 -21.08 11.71 7.46
CA THR A 178 -22.33 12.47 7.35
C THR A 178 -22.11 13.96 7.17
N SER A 179 -20.99 14.51 7.64
CA SER A 179 -20.71 15.93 7.57
C SER A 179 -19.58 16.27 6.61
N GLY A 180 -19.64 17.50 6.09
CA GLY A 180 -18.62 18.04 5.22
C GLY A 180 -18.73 19.55 5.08
N TYR A 181 -17.74 20.12 4.44
CA TYR A 181 -17.61 21.53 4.15
C TYR A 181 -17.62 21.73 2.64
N TYR A 182 -18.25 22.81 2.18
CA TYR A 182 -18.12 23.30 0.82
C TYR A 182 -17.45 24.67 0.89
N PHE A 183 -16.30 24.78 0.26
CA PHE A 183 -15.54 26.02 0.11
C PHE A 183 -15.79 26.56 -1.29
N SER A 184 -16.20 27.82 -1.37
CA SER A 184 -16.57 28.47 -2.63
C SER A 184 -16.29 29.96 -2.58
N ASP A 185 -16.55 30.64 -3.69
CA ASP A 185 -16.47 32.10 -3.73
C ASP A 185 -17.45 32.78 -2.75
N ASP A 186 -18.57 32.13 -2.45
CA ASP A 186 -19.60 32.61 -1.52
C ASP A 186 -19.25 32.33 -0.05
N GLY A 187 -18.04 31.81 0.23
CA GLY A 187 -17.56 31.45 1.56
C GLY A 187 -17.61 29.95 1.85
N VAL A 188 -17.68 29.61 3.14
CA VAL A 188 -17.66 28.23 3.63
C VAL A 188 -19.06 27.84 4.10
N GLN A 189 -19.62 26.77 3.53
CA GLN A 189 -20.88 26.19 3.98
C GLN A 189 -20.62 24.82 4.63
N GLN A 190 -21.14 24.61 5.83
CA GLN A 190 -21.11 23.32 6.51
C GLN A 190 -22.44 22.58 6.30
N THR A 191 -22.37 21.27 6.10
CA THR A 191 -23.55 20.42 6.01
C THR A 191 -23.36 19.17 6.87
N ASP A 192 -24.42 18.74 7.55
CA ASP A 192 -24.51 17.47 8.27
C ASP A 192 -25.14 16.36 7.43
N GLN A 193 -25.39 16.66 6.15
CA GLN A 193 -25.88 15.70 5.17
C GLN A 193 -25.02 15.71 3.92
N ILE A 194 -24.80 14.52 3.37
CA ILE A 194 -24.23 14.35 2.03
C ILE A 194 -25.08 15.15 1.01
N PRO A 195 -24.45 15.89 0.09
CA PRO A 195 -25.17 16.67 -0.89
C PRO A 195 -26.15 15.82 -1.71
N ARG A 196 -27.42 16.23 -1.74
CA ARG A 196 -28.45 15.62 -2.59
C ARG A 196 -28.27 16.06 -4.06
N PRO A 197 -28.73 15.27 -5.05
CA PRO A 197 -28.58 15.56 -6.47
C PRO A 197 -29.54 16.66 -6.96
N TRP A 198 -29.59 17.78 -6.24
CA TRP A 198 -30.29 18.97 -6.69
C TRP A 198 -29.51 19.66 -7.82
N PRO A 199 -30.17 20.35 -8.76
CA PRO A 199 -29.51 21.00 -9.89
C PRO A 199 -28.35 21.94 -9.47
N ALA A 200 -28.54 22.72 -8.40
CA ALA A 200 -27.52 23.61 -7.86
C ALA A 200 -26.28 22.84 -7.37
N THR A 201 -26.48 21.75 -6.63
CA THR A 201 -25.40 20.86 -6.16
C THR A 201 -24.62 20.25 -7.32
N VAL A 202 -25.34 19.76 -8.34
CA VAL A 202 -24.69 19.16 -9.52
C VAL A 202 -23.85 20.20 -10.26
N LYS A 203 -24.35 21.43 -10.40
CA LYS A 203 -23.60 22.54 -10.99
C LYS A 203 -22.35 22.87 -10.16
N ALA A 204 -22.48 22.98 -8.84
CA ALA A 204 -21.35 23.23 -7.94
C ALA A 204 -20.28 22.14 -8.05
N LEU A 205 -20.68 20.86 -7.99
CA LEU A 205 -19.76 19.73 -8.10
C LEU A 205 -18.97 19.78 -9.41
N ARG A 206 -19.61 20.04 -10.56
CA ARG A 206 -18.94 20.05 -11.87
C ARG A 206 -17.71 20.96 -11.95
N ASN A 207 -17.68 22.02 -11.14
CA ASN A 207 -16.58 22.98 -11.09
C ASN A 207 -15.65 22.78 -9.89
N SER A 208 -16.00 21.88 -8.98
CA SER A 208 -15.33 21.72 -7.68
C SER A 208 -14.48 20.46 -7.60
N TRP A 209 -13.50 20.51 -6.71
CA TRP A 209 -12.82 19.34 -6.18
C TRP A 209 -13.68 18.69 -5.09
N VAL A 210 -13.53 17.38 -4.92
CA VAL A 210 -14.06 16.64 -3.77
C VAL A 210 -12.90 15.93 -3.10
N LEU A 211 -12.62 16.29 -1.85
CA LEU A 211 -11.60 15.69 -1.00
C LEU A 211 -12.29 14.86 0.07
N ILE A 212 -11.92 13.59 0.17
CA ILE A 212 -12.53 12.62 1.09
C ILE A 212 -11.44 12.10 2.02
N ASP A 213 -11.56 12.36 3.32
CA ASP A 213 -10.71 11.85 4.41
C ASP A 213 -11.57 11.22 5.53
N VAL A 214 -12.54 10.41 5.12
CA VAL A 214 -13.45 9.69 6.01
C VAL A 214 -12.78 8.42 6.54
N ASP A 215 -12.86 8.20 7.85
CA ASP A 215 -12.16 7.11 8.53
C ASP A 215 -12.64 5.70 8.12
N HIS A 216 -11.71 4.75 8.20
CA HIS A 216 -11.87 3.36 7.80
C HIS A 216 -12.87 2.56 8.65
N LYS A 217 -13.31 3.06 9.81
CA LYS A 217 -14.18 2.28 10.71
C LYS A 217 -15.62 2.16 10.22
N THR A 218 -16.06 3.03 9.31
CA THR A 218 -17.44 3.03 8.83
C THR A 218 -17.54 2.34 7.47
N ASN A 219 -18.52 1.45 7.26
CA ASN A 219 -18.89 0.83 5.96
C ASN A 219 -19.43 1.86 4.94
N TRP A 220 -18.83 3.03 4.94
CA TRP A 220 -19.20 4.17 4.15
C TRP A 220 -18.58 4.06 2.76
N THR A 221 -19.34 4.50 1.77
CA THR A 221 -18.91 4.56 0.37
C THR A 221 -19.13 5.98 -0.14
N PRO A 222 -18.22 6.50 -0.98
CA PRO A 222 -18.41 7.80 -1.61
C PRO A 222 -19.73 7.87 -2.37
N PRO A 223 -20.58 8.86 -2.09
CA PRO A 223 -21.84 9.10 -2.78
C PRO A 223 -21.67 9.23 -4.29
N GLU A 224 -22.46 8.50 -5.07
CA GLU A 224 -22.41 8.48 -6.54
C GLU A 224 -22.47 9.87 -7.18
N ILE A 225 -23.13 10.83 -6.54
CA ILE A 225 -23.18 12.23 -7.02
C ILE A 225 -21.78 12.84 -7.17
N PHE A 226 -20.79 12.42 -6.37
CA PHE A 226 -19.42 12.91 -6.46
C PHE A 226 -18.71 12.53 -7.76
N LYS A 227 -19.24 11.55 -8.51
CA LYS A 227 -18.79 11.30 -9.89
C LYS A 227 -19.03 12.48 -10.82
N ARG A 228 -19.86 13.44 -10.44
CA ARG A 228 -20.07 14.70 -11.19
C ARG A 228 -19.00 15.74 -10.92
N ALA A 229 -18.13 15.55 -9.93
CA ALA A 229 -17.11 16.51 -9.54
C ALA A 229 -16.06 16.75 -10.64
N ARG A 230 -15.40 17.90 -10.67
CA ARG A 230 -14.24 18.12 -11.56
C ARG A 230 -13.14 17.10 -11.26
N CYS A 231 -12.78 17.00 -9.98
CA CYS A 231 -11.81 16.05 -9.45
C CYS A 231 -12.33 15.41 -8.16
N VAL A 232 -12.04 14.12 -7.93
CA VAL A 232 -12.29 13.47 -6.63
C VAL A 232 -10.98 12.86 -6.15
N VAL A 233 -10.59 13.18 -4.92
CA VAL A 233 -9.45 12.58 -4.23
C VAL A 233 -9.96 11.91 -2.97
N TRP A 234 -9.72 10.62 -2.84
CA TRP A 234 -10.00 9.89 -1.60
C TRP A 234 -8.70 9.39 -0.98
N THR A 235 -8.39 9.90 0.21
CA THR A 235 -7.28 9.40 1.03
C THR A 235 -7.78 8.30 1.96
N SER A 236 -7.20 7.09 1.86
CA SER A 236 -7.51 6.01 2.79
C SER A 236 -6.39 4.99 2.93
N SER A 237 -6.35 4.28 4.06
CA SER A 237 -5.45 3.14 4.24
C SER A 237 -5.89 1.97 3.34
N PRO A 238 -4.97 1.09 2.92
CA PRO A 238 -5.26 0.04 1.97
C PRO A 238 -6.14 -1.04 2.61
N GLN A 239 -7.46 -0.92 2.44
CA GLN A 239 -8.42 -2.00 2.68
C GLN A 239 -8.97 -2.47 1.33
N GLU A 240 -8.68 -3.73 0.98
CA GLU A 240 -8.88 -4.27 -0.36
C GLU A 240 -10.33 -4.17 -0.85
N SER A 241 -11.30 -4.50 0.00
CA SER A 241 -12.73 -4.49 -0.35
C SER A 241 -13.23 -3.10 -0.79
N ARG A 242 -12.80 -2.05 -0.09
CA ARG A 242 -13.20 -0.65 -0.38
C ARG A 242 -12.47 -0.09 -1.56
N MET A 243 -11.16 -0.31 -1.60
CA MET A 243 -10.31 0.11 -2.69
C MET A 243 -10.80 -0.47 -4.01
N LYS A 244 -11.07 -1.79 -4.08
CA LYS A 244 -11.60 -2.41 -5.31
C LYS A 244 -12.91 -1.78 -5.75
N THR A 245 -13.82 -1.53 -4.80
CA THR A 245 -15.11 -0.90 -5.09
C THR A 245 -14.92 0.51 -5.63
N PHE A 246 -14.09 1.33 -5.01
CA PHE A 246 -13.86 2.69 -5.47
C PHE A 246 -13.16 2.76 -6.81
N LEU A 247 -12.04 2.04 -6.96
CA LEU A 247 -11.26 1.99 -8.21
C LEU A 247 -12.16 1.56 -9.37
N LYS A 248 -12.98 0.51 -9.19
CA LYS A 248 -13.90 0.04 -10.22
C LYS A 248 -15.05 1.01 -10.49
N THR A 249 -15.71 1.50 -9.44
CA THR A 249 -16.93 2.31 -9.56
C THR A 249 -16.64 3.71 -10.06
N TYR A 250 -15.50 4.30 -9.68
CA TYR A 250 -15.09 5.65 -10.06
C TYR A 250 -14.08 5.68 -11.21
N GLY A 251 -13.55 4.53 -11.65
CA GLY A 251 -12.43 4.50 -12.60
C GLY A 251 -11.20 5.23 -12.05
N ALA A 252 -10.99 5.14 -10.73
CA ALA A 252 -9.99 5.96 -10.06
C ALA A 252 -8.58 5.43 -10.29
N GLU A 253 -7.65 6.36 -10.51
CA GLU A 253 -6.22 6.11 -10.54
C GLU A 253 -5.71 5.95 -9.10
N LYS A 254 -4.81 4.99 -8.90
CA LYS A 254 -4.25 4.70 -7.59
C LYS A 254 -2.92 5.42 -7.40
N TRP A 255 -2.84 6.29 -6.39
CA TRP A 255 -1.59 6.93 -5.98
C TRP A 255 -1.09 6.31 -4.67
N TYR A 256 0.11 5.73 -4.69
CA TYR A 256 0.73 5.18 -3.47
C TYR A 256 1.69 6.21 -2.88
N MET A 257 1.26 6.84 -1.79
CA MET A 257 2.06 7.79 -1.04
C MET A 257 3.27 7.09 -0.42
N LYS A 258 4.47 7.58 -0.72
CA LYS A 258 5.73 7.06 -0.16
C LYS A 258 5.81 7.27 1.35
N ALA A 259 6.57 6.39 2.01
CA ALA A 259 6.97 6.58 3.40
C ALA A 259 7.89 7.81 3.55
N TRP A 260 8.18 8.21 4.79
CA TRP A 260 8.98 9.41 5.01
C TRP A 260 10.43 9.19 4.58
N SER A 261 11.01 10.18 3.90
CA SER A 261 12.43 10.15 3.53
C SER A 261 13.32 10.35 4.74
N SER A 262 14.59 9.94 4.60
CA SER A 262 15.59 10.13 5.65
C SER A 262 15.75 11.60 6.04
N LYS A 263 15.68 12.49 5.03
CA LYS A 263 15.72 13.95 5.19
C LYS A 263 14.51 14.49 5.95
N GLU A 264 13.29 14.05 5.62
CA GLU A 264 12.07 14.43 6.34
C GLU A 264 12.15 14.02 7.83
N ILE A 265 12.64 12.81 8.10
CA ILE A 265 12.77 12.29 9.46
C ILE A 265 13.83 13.06 10.25
N ALA A 266 15.01 13.27 9.66
CA ALA A 266 16.09 14.00 10.31
C ALA A 266 15.64 15.42 10.67
N ALA A 267 15.05 16.13 9.70
CA ALA A 267 14.69 17.52 9.88
C ALA A 267 13.59 17.73 10.93
N ILE A 268 12.63 16.80 11.04
CA ILE A 268 11.63 16.83 12.13
C ILE A 268 12.21 16.41 13.48
N THR A 269 13.13 15.45 13.48
CA THR A 269 13.81 15.01 14.71
C THR A 269 14.52 16.19 15.37
N GLU A 270 15.29 16.94 14.58
CA GLU A 270 16.02 18.13 15.03
C GLU A 270 15.05 19.24 15.48
N ARG A 271 14.04 19.55 14.65
CA ARG A 271 13.05 20.61 14.96
C ARG A 271 12.31 20.36 16.28
N LEU A 272 11.96 19.10 16.55
CA LEU A 272 11.23 18.73 17.76
C LEU A 272 12.16 18.36 18.93
N ALA A 273 13.47 18.54 18.79
CA ALA A 273 14.50 18.17 19.77
C ALA A 273 14.31 16.74 20.32
N ILE A 274 13.93 15.80 19.45
CA ILE A 274 13.70 14.40 19.85
C ILE A 274 15.04 13.69 19.98
N ASN A 275 15.18 12.86 21.02
CA ASN A 275 16.38 12.05 21.21
C ASN A 275 16.68 11.16 19.98
N HIS A 276 17.86 11.35 19.40
CA HIS A 276 18.30 10.65 18.17
C HIS A 276 18.32 9.13 18.33
N THR A 277 18.78 8.63 19.48
CA THR A 277 18.83 7.19 19.78
C THR A 277 17.44 6.58 19.74
N LYS A 278 16.44 7.28 20.30
CA LYS A 278 15.04 6.85 20.28
C LYS A 278 14.46 6.80 18.87
N ILE A 279 14.82 7.76 18.01
CA ILE A 279 14.37 7.76 16.60
C ILE A 279 15.01 6.62 15.83
N VAL A 280 16.31 6.39 15.98
CA VAL A 280 17.03 5.27 15.35
C VAL A 280 16.42 3.92 15.77
N GLU A 281 16.13 3.75 17.07
CA GLU A 281 15.46 2.53 17.58
C GLU A 281 14.06 2.34 16.99
N ARG A 282 13.27 3.43 16.91
CA ARG A 282 11.93 3.40 16.32
C ARG A 282 11.96 3.13 14.82
N LEU A 283 12.92 3.68 14.08
CA LEU A 283 13.12 3.40 12.66
C LEU A 283 13.48 1.94 12.44
N ALA A 284 14.44 1.42 13.21
CA ALA A 284 14.84 0.02 13.14
C ALA A 284 13.68 -0.93 13.45
N THR A 285 12.75 -0.52 14.31
CA THR A 285 11.63 -1.37 14.76
C THR A 285 10.38 -1.23 13.91
N GLY A 286 10.00 -0.01 13.52
CA GLY A 286 8.72 0.29 12.87
C GLY A 286 8.82 0.95 11.50
N GLY A 287 10.04 1.20 11.01
CA GLY A 287 10.30 1.85 9.73
C GLY A 287 9.95 3.35 9.68
N PRO A 288 10.04 3.98 8.50
CA PRO A 288 9.79 5.41 8.27
C PRO A 288 8.31 5.83 8.30
N VAL A 289 7.56 5.38 9.30
CA VAL A 289 6.15 5.75 9.50
C VAL A 289 6.06 6.85 10.55
N ALA A 290 5.68 8.06 10.14
CA ALA A 290 5.63 9.23 11.02
C ALA A 290 4.87 9.01 12.33
N ARG A 291 3.71 8.35 12.28
CA ARG A 291 2.95 8.01 13.50
C ARG A 291 3.75 7.11 14.46
N SER A 292 4.54 6.16 13.96
CA SER A 292 5.35 5.28 14.79
C SER A 292 6.59 6.00 15.33
N LEU A 293 7.18 6.88 14.54
CA LEU A 293 8.38 7.63 14.91
C LEU A 293 8.09 8.76 15.91
N PHE A 294 7.06 9.55 15.63
CA PHE A 294 6.77 10.80 16.32
C PHE A 294 5.45 10.76 17.09
N GLY A 295 4.64 9.72 16.91
CA GLY A 295 3.47 9.50 17.76
C GLY A 295 3.90 9.06 19.15
N GLY A 296 3.06 9.37 20.15
CA GLY A 296 3.18 8.85 21.51
C GLY A 296 2.92 7.34 21.60
N VAL A 297 2.88 6.64 20.47
CA VAL A 297 2.67 5.20 20.39
C VAL A 297 3.89 4.50 21.01
N PRO A 298 3.69 3.55 21.93
CA PRO A 298 4.76 2.69 22.42
C PRO A 298 5.47 1.98 21.27
N VAL A 299 6.77 1.76 21.41
CA VAL A 299 7.52 0.92 20.46
C VAL A 299 6.92 -0.49 20.54
N PRO A 300 6.49 -1.10 19.42
CA PRO A 300 5.97 -2.46 19.43
C PRO A 300 7.00 -3.42 20.05
N THR A 301 6.56 -4.33 20.91
CA THR A 301 7.46 -5.35 21.43
C THR A 301 7.80 -6.36 20.33
N PRO A 302 8.94 -7.06 20.43
CA PRO A 302 9.30 -8.08 19.46
C PRO A 302 8.21 -9.14 19.27
N GLU A 303 7.56 -9.54 20.36
CA GLU A 303 6.45 -10.52 20.34
C GLU A 303 5.23 -9.98 19.61
N SER A 304 4.92 -8.68 19.77
CA SER A 304 3.81 -8.04 19.04
C SER A 304 4.08 -8.04 17.54
N ILE A 305 5.30 -7.70 17.12
CA ILE A 305 5.70 -7.69 15.71
C ILE A 305 5.62 -9.10 15.12
N GLU A 306 6.15 -10.09 15.82
CA GLU A 306 6.06 -11.49 15.41
C GLU A 306 4.61 -11.94 15.28
N ASN A 307 3.75 -11.61 16.25
CA ASN A 307 2.34 -11.96 16.22
C ASN A 307 1.60 -11.31 15.04
N ASP A 308 1.91 -10.04 14.73
CA ASP A 308 1.34 -9.34 13.57
C ASP A 308 1.80 -9.98 12.25
N ILE A 309 3.08 -10.33 12.13
CA ILE A 309 3.62 -11.04 10.96
C ILE A 309 2.95 -12.42 10.82
N ARG A 310 2.87 -13.21 11.91
CA ARG A 310 2.20 -14.52 11.90
C ARG A 310 0.73 -14.39 11.48
N THR A 311 0.03 -13.37 11.98
CA THR A 311 -1.35 -13.08 11.60
C THR A 311 -1.46 -12.75 10.11
N ALA A 312 -0.57 -11.90 9.59
CA ALA A 312 -0.52 -11.53 8.17
C ALA A 312 -0.19 -12.72 7.25
N LEU A 313 0.73 -13.60 7.66
CA LEU A 313 1.06 -14.83 6.94
C LEU A 313 -0.14 -15.80 6.91
N CYS A 314 -0.82 -15.98 8.05
CA CYS A 314 -1.98 -16.87 8.20
C CYS A 314 -3.25 -16.40 7.45
N GLY A 315 -3.41 -15.08 7.26
CA GLY A 315 -4.66 -14.48 6.73
C GLY A 315 -5.07 -14.93 5.32
N ASN A 316 -4.17 -15.60 4.57
CA ASN A 316 -4.37 -15.95 3.16
C ASN A 316 -4.39 -17.47 2.87
N ILE A 317 -4.67 -18.32 3.87
CA ILE A 317 -4.93 -19.74 3.61
C ILE A 317 -6.38 -19.89 3.14
N PHE A 318 -6.59 -20.02 1.82
CA PHE A 318 -7.91 -20.38 1.28
C PHE A 318 -8.18 -21.86 1.53
N ALA A 319 -9.17 -22.16 2.38
CA ALA A 319 -9.73 -23.50 2.53
C ALA A 319 -10.80 -23.72 1.46
N PHE A 320 -10.60 -24.69 0.55
CA PHE A 320 -11.65 -25.11 -0.38
C PHE A 320 -12.44 -26.31 0.18
N ILE A 321 -13.77 -26.15 0.17
CA ILE A 321 -14.87 -27.14 0.19
C ILE A 321 -15.04 -28.01 1.48
N PRO A 322 -16.26 -28.12 2.04
CA PRO A 322 -16.57 -29.13 3.04
C PRO A 322 -16.46 -30.53 2.42
N GLY A 323 -15.48 -31.32 2.85
CA GLY A 323 -15.33 -32.75 2.48
C GLY A 323 -13.96 -33.15 1.94
N HIS A 324 -13.23 -32.26 1.27
CA HIS A 324 -11.87 -32.51 0.77
C HIS A 324 -11.01 -31.25 0.91
N ARG A 325 -9.99 -31.31 1.77
CA ARG A 325 -9.11 -30.16 2.04
C ARG A 325 -8.06 -30.04 0.94
N VAL A 326 -8.33 -29.23 -0.09
CA VAL A 326 -7.31 -28.77 -1.05
C VAL A 326 -6.96 -27.33 -0.68
N PHE A 327 -5.69 -27.07 -0.41
CA PHE A 327 -5.19 -25.73 -0.09
C PHE A 327 -4.49 -25.15 -1.33
N LEU A 328 -4.94 -23.98 -1.78
CA LEU A 328 -4.17 -23.18 -2.72
C LEU A 328 -3.23 -22.31 -1.90
N ILE A 329 -1.96 -22.71 -1.82
CA ILE A 329 -0.91 -21.84 -1.31
C ILE A 329 -0.52 -20.91 -2.45
N GLN A 330 -0.83 -19.62 -2.33
CA GLN A 330 -0.15 -18.63 -3.18
C GLN A 330 1.35 -18.69 -2.84
N PRO A 331 2.25 -18.93 -3.81
CA PRO A 331 3.65 -19.10 -3.51
C PRO A 331 4.17 -17.83 -2.87
N LEU A 332 4.66 -17.98 -1.65
CA LEU A 332 5.38 -16.96 -0.94
C LEU A 332 6.83 -17.06 -1.42
N VAL A 333 7.26 -16.14 -2.26
CA VAL A 333 8.68 -16.08 -2.66
C VAL A 333 9.33 -15.03 -1.78
N ALA A 334 10.22 -15.47 -0.91
CA ALA A 334 11.11 -14.58 -0.21
C ALA A 334 12.33 -14.33 -1.11
N ILE A 335 12.46 -13.11 -1.61
CA ILE A 335 13.59 -12.71 -2.43
C ILE A 335 14.54 -11.91 -1.54
N ASP A 336 15.71 -12.48 -1.27
CA ASP A 336 16.85 -11.73 -0.76
C ASP A 336 17.55 -11.09 -1.97
N ARG A 337 17.55 -9.75 -2.02
CA ARG A 337 18.20 -8.99 -3.10
C ARG A 337 19.67 -8.65 -2.79
N GLY A 338 20.26 -9.22 -1.74
CA GLY A 338 21.65 -8.93 -1.35
C GLY A 338 21.84 -7.55 -0.71
N SER A 339 20.79 -6.74 -0.62
CA SER A 339 20.80 -5.37 -0.09
C SER A 339 20.27 -5.27 1.36
N GLY A 340 20.10 -6.39 2.07
CA GLY A 340 19.47 -6.42 3.40
C GLY A 340 17.97 -6.12 3.40
N ARG A 341 17.33 -6.15 2.22
CA ARG A 341 15.88 -5.96 2.05
C ARG A 341 15.25 -7.28 1.66
N ALA A 342 14.32 -7.78 2.48
CA ALA A 342 13.49 -8.91 2.09
C ALA A 342 12.27 -8.39 1.32
N CYS A 343 12.02 -9.00 0.17
CA CYS A 343 10.77 -8.82 -0.55
C CYS A 343 9.94 -10.10 -0.40
N LEU A 344 8.73 -9.96 0.12
CA LEU A 344 7.75 -11.03 0.17
C LEU A 344 6.82 -10.84 -1.02
N GLN A 345 7.05 -11.63 -2.06
CA GLN A 345 6.29 -11.57 -3.31
C GLN A 345 5.14 -12.56 -3.27
N ARG A 346 3.96 -12.08 -3.68
CA ARG A 346 2.76 -12.85 -4.02
C ARG A 346 2.36 -12.53 -5.46
N THR A 347 1.39 -13.27 -6.01
CA THR A 347 0.88 -13.07 -7.38
C THR A 347 0.44 -11.63 -7.65
N ASP A 348 -0.15 -10.97 -6.66
CA ASP A 348 -0.81 -9.67 -6.85
C ASP A 348 -0.02 -8.50 -6.24
N TYR A 349 1.02 -8.77 -5.45
CA TYR A 349 1.82 -7.72 -4.80
C TYR A 349 3.20 -8.19 -4.36
N ALA A 350 4.15 -7.26 -4.34
CA ALA A 350 5.44 -7.41 -3.69
C ALA A 350 5.44 -6.53 -2.43
N ALA A 351 5.68 -7.13 -1.27
CA ALA A 351 5.84 -6.40 -0.01
C ALA A 351 7.34 -6.26 0.29
N GLU A 352 7.84 -5.03 0.22
CA GLU A 352 9.18 -4.68 0.67
C GLU A 352 9.12 -4.21 2.12
N PHE A 353 9.99 -4.79 2.97
CA PHE A 353 10.08 -4.38 4.36
C PHE A 353 11.12 -3.28 4.53
N LEU A 354 10.70 -2.16 5.12
CA LEU A 354 11.56 -0.98 5.29
C LEU A 354 12.50 -1.11 6.50
N SER A 355 12.24 -2.09 7.37
CA SER A 355 13.10 -2.44 8.50
C SER A 355 13.76 -3.78 8.20
N SER A 356 15.09 -3.83 8.24
CA SER A 356 15.87 -5.06 8.10
C SER A 356 15.49 -6.09 9.17
N ARG A 357 15.23 -5.65 10.40
CA ARG A 357 14.77 -6.52 11.49
C ARG A 357 13.43 -7.17 11.15
N ILE A 358 12.43 -6.38 10.76
CA ILE A 358 11.12 -6.91 10.34
C ILE A 358 11.31 -7.83 9.12
N ALA A 359 12.18 -7.47 8.18
CA ALA A 359 12.47 -8.25 6.99
C ALA A 359 12.98 -9.65 7.35
N HIS A 360 14.01 -9.74 8.20
CA HIS A 360 14.58 -11.01 8.68
C HIS A 360 13.57 -11.83 9.47
N THR A 361 12.91 -11.22 10.47
CA THR A 361 11.86 -11.91 11.25
C THR A 361 10.74 -12.41 10.34
N THR A 362 10.36 -11.64 9.33
CA THR A 362 9.34 -12.09 8.36
C THR A 362 9.85 -13.23 7.50
N PHE A 363 11.10 -13.20 7.06
CA PHE A 363 11.72 -14.29 6.30
C PHE A 363 11.70 -15.60 7.09
N ASP A 364 12.17 -15.58 8.34
CA ASP A 364 12.22 -16.75 9.21
C ASP A 364 10.81 -17.31 9.45
N LEU A 365 9.87 -16.45 9.83
CA LEU A 365 8.48 -16.84 10.07
C LEU A 365 7.77 -17.32 8.80
N ALA A 366 8.10 -16.74 7.65
CA ALA A 366 7.60 -17.17 6.35
C ALA A 366 8.10 -18.56 5.98
N GLN A 367 9.39 -18.84 6.19
CA GLN A 367 9.99 -20.14 5.95
C GLN A 367 9.35 -21.21 6.86
N ASP A 368 9.28 -20.95 8.17
CA ASP A 368 8.61 -21.83 9.14
C ASP A 368 7.16 -22.12 8.74
N HIS A 369 6.44 -21.09 8.29
CA HIS A 369 5.06 -21.23 7.86
C HIS A 369 4.94 -22.07 6.58
N LEU A 370 5.81 -21.86 5.60
CA LEU A 370 5.86 -22.65 4.37
C LEU A 370 6.16 -24.12 4.67
N GLU A 371 7.16 -24.41 5.48
CA GLU A 371 7.50 -25.78 5.89
C GLU A 371 6.31 -26.46 6.60
N LYS A 372 5.63 -25.74 7.50
CA LYS A 372 4.44 -26.24 8.19
C LYS A 372 3.30 -26.55 7.22
N ILE A 373 3.00 -25.67 6.28
CA ILE A 373 1.92 -25.94 5.31
C ILE A 373 2.34 -27.06 4.35
N GLN A 374 3.60 -27.11 3.90
CA GLN A 374 4.11 -28.21 3.07
C GLN A 374 3.98 -29.56 3.79
N GLY A 375 4.33 -29.63 5.08
CA GLY A 375 4.12 -30.83 5.89
C GLY A 375 2.64 -31.21 6.02
N GLN A 376 1.76 -30.25 6.26
CA GLN A 376 0.31 -30.48 6.29
C GLN A 376 -0.25 -30.94 4.95
N LEU A 377 0.22 -30.36 3.84
CA LEU A 377 -0.12 -30.77 2.49
C LEU A 377 0.38 -32.17 2.18
N ALA A 378 1.61 -32.51 2.56
CA ALA A 378 2.15 -33.86 2.36
C ALA A 378 1.29 -34.91 3.07
N VAL A 379 0.93 -34.67 4.34
CA VAL A 379 0.03 -35.54 5.12
C VAL A 379 -1.36 -35.59 4.48
N ALA A 380 -1.91 -34.44 4.08
CA ALA A 380 -3.23 -34.39 3.45
C ALA A 380 -3.24 -35.15 2.12
N LEU A 381 -2.21 -34.98 1.29
CA LEU A 381 -2.07 -35.61 -0.03
C LEU A 381 -1.73 -37.10 0.05
N ASP A 382 -1.22 -37.60 1.17
CA ASP A 382 -0.91 -39.02 1.35
C ASP A 382 -2.16 -39.91 1.42
N THR A 383 -3.36 -39.34 1.59
CA THR A 383 -4.60 -40.13 1.54
C THR A 383 -5.00 -40.51 0.10
N SER A 384 -5.55 -41.71 -0.11
CA SER A 384 -5.94 -42.19 -1.44
C SER A 384 -6.94 -41.26 -2.15
N THR A 385 -7.85 -40.66 -1.39
CA THR A 385 -8.88 -39.74 -1.91
C THR A 385 -8.30 -38.43 -2.41
N THR A 386 -7.36 -37.83 -1.67
CA THR A 386 -6.69 -36.59 -2.07
C THR A 386 -5.72 -36.79 -3.21
N ARG A 387 -5.07 -37.96 -3.35
CA ARG A 387 -4.24 -38.26 -4.53
C ARG A 387 -5.04 -38.19 -5.82
N SER A 388 -6.28 -38.69 -5.80
CA SER A 388 -7.20 -38.63 -6.96
C SER A 388 -7.58 -37.18 -7.31
N VAL A 389 -7.94 -36.38 -6.31
CA VAL A 389 -8.30 -34.97 -6.50
C VAL A 389 -7.09 -34.13 -6.97
N ALA A 390 -5.92 -34.33 -6.38
CA ALA A 390 -4.68 -33.65 -6.76
C ALA A 390 -4.27 -33.98 -8.20
N ARG A 391 -4.39 -35.27 -8.60
CA ARG A 391 -4.16 -35.69 -9.99
C ARG A 391 -5.08 -34.95 -10.95
N ASN A 392 -6.40 -34.93 -10.68
CA ASN A 392 -7.37 -34.25 -11.54
C ASN A 392 -7.11 -32.74 -11.62
N PHE A 393 -6.67 -32.12 -10.52
CA PHE A 393 -6.33 -30.71 -10.48
C PHE A 393 -5.07 -30.39 -11.30
N VAL A 394 -4.00 -31.18 -11.16
CA VAL A 394 -2.77 -31.03 -11.96
C VAL A 394 -3.06 -31.24 -13.44
N GLU A 395 -3.83 -32.27 -13.81
CA GLU A 395 -4.26 -32.51 -15.18
C GLU A 395 -5.04 -31.30 -15.74
N ALA A 396 -5.98 -30.72 -14.96
CA ALA A 396 -6.73 -29.53 -15.37
C ALA A 396 -5.85 -28.27 -15.50
N MET A 397 -4.85 -28.10 -14.62
CA MET A 397 -3.88 -27.00 -14.74
C MET A 397 -3.00 -27.13 -15.98
N MET A 398 -2.49 -28.33 -16.27
CA MET A 398 -1.72 -28.62 -17.47
C MET A 398 -2.54 -28.35 -18.73
N HIS A 399 -3.81 -28.80 -18.74
CA HIS A 399 -4.71 -28.57 -19.86
C HIS A 399 -4.99 -27.07 -20.10
N ARG A 400 -5.14 -26.27 -19.03
CA ARG A 400 -5.31 -24.81 -19.14
C ARG A 400 -4.05 -24.09 -19.61
N ALA A 401 -2.87 -24.53 -19.16
CA ALA A 401 -1.61 -23.98 -19.61
C ALA A 401 -1.39 -24.23 -21.10
N LEU A 402 -1.67 -25.45 -21.57
CA LEU A 402 -1.61 -25.84 -22.98
C LEU A 402 -2.60 -25.05 -23.86
N ILE A 403 -3.84 -24.84 -23.40
CA ILE A 403 -4.83 -24.04 -24.16
C ILE A 403 -4.42 -22.57 -24.31
N ARG A 404 -3.75 -22.00 -23.29
CA ARG A 404 -3.42 -20.57 -23.25
C ARG A 404 -2.03 -20.25 -23.77
N ASP A 405 -1.32 -21.24 -24.31
CA ASP A 405 0.10 -21.15 -24.69
C ASP A 405 0.97 -20.51 -23.59
N MET A 406 0.59 -20.74 -22.33
CA MET A 406 1.37 -20.28 -21.19
C MET A 406 2.44 -21.31 -20.94
N GLN A 407 3.70 -20.89 -20.87
CA GLN A 407 4.73 -21.71 -20.25
C GLN A 407 4.22 -22.08 -18.85
N LEU A 408 4.13 -23.39 -18.57
CA LEU A 408 3.87 -23.85 -17.22
C LEU A 408 4.87 -23.13 -16.32
N PRO A 409 4.41 -22.43 -15.27
CA PRO A 409 5.36 -21.78 -14.36
C PRO A 409 6.36 -22.84 -13.93
N ALA A 410 7.63 -22.47 -13.81
CA ALA A 410 8.70 -23.34 -13.34
C ALA A 410 8.49 -23.71 -11.85
N VAL A 411 7.34 -24.28 -11.52
CA VAL A 411 6.93 -24.80 -10.21
C VAL A 411 7.78 -26.03 -9.85
N PHE A 412 8.55 -26.55 -10.81
CA PHE A 412 9.53 -27.62 -10.62
C PHE A 412 10.96 -27.18 -10.99
N GLY A 413 11.27 -25.88 -10.92
CA GLY A 413 12.64 -25.38 -11.07
C GLY A 413 13.55 -25.88 -9.95
N ALA A 414 14.83 -26.11 -10.27
CA ALA A 414 15.84 -26.91 -9.56
C ALA A 414 16.20 -26.54 -8.09
N GLY A 415 15.45 -25.66 -7.44
CA GLY A 415 15.50 -25.41 -5.99
C GLY A 415 14.23 -25.82 -5.24
N THR A 416 13.20 -26.27 -5.95
CA THR A 416 11.99 -26.85 -5.35
C THR A 416 12.30 -28.31 -5.05
N VAL A 417 12.15 -28.73 -3.79
CA VAL A 417 12.22 -30.16 -3.43
C VAL A 417 11.12 -30.89 -4.20
N ALA A 418 11.47 -31.40 -5.37
CA ALA A 418 10.71 -32.44 -6.04
C ALA A 418 10.75 -33.62 -5.08
N VAL A 419 9.63 -33.86 -4.39
CA VAL A 419 9.38 -35.14 -3.72
C VAL A 419 9.41 -36.18 -4.83
N THR A 420 10.57 -36.76 -5.05
CA THR A 420 10.74 -37.88 -5.97
C THR A 420 10.14 -39.08 -5.26
N LEU A 421 8.87 -39.35 -5.55
CA LEU A 421 8.20 -40.56 -5.07
C LEU A 421 8.91 -41.76 -5.68
N LYS A 422 9.79 -42.39 -4.91
CA LYS A 422 10.36 -43.69 -5.25
C LYS A 422 9.21 -44.69 -5.17
N LEU A 423 8.68 -45.10 -6.33
CA LEU A 423 7.72 -46.19 -6.39
C LEU A 423 8.35 -47.45 -5.78
N PRO A 424 7.63 -48.21 -4.93
CA PRO A 424 8.15 -49.48 -4.43
C PRO A 424 8.42 -50.41 -5.62
N GLU A 425 9.60 -51.05 -5.62
CA GLU A 425 9.91 -52.07 -6.63
C GLU A 425 8.81 -53.15 -6.62
N PRO A 426 8.35 -53.59 -7.80
CA PRO A 426 7.36 -54.65 -7.86
C PRO A 426 7.93 -55.92 -7.19
N PRO A 427 7.10 -56.66 -6.43
CA PRO A 427 7.57 -57.86 -5.76
C PRO A 427 8.12 -58.84 -6.79
N ARG A 428 9.33 -59.35 -6.53
CA ARG A 428 9.93 -60.41 -7.35
C ARG A 428 8.98 -61.62 -7.35
N PRO A 429 8.72 -62.24 -8.52
CA PRO A 429 7.87 -63.41 -8.59
C PRO A 429 8.50 -64.55 -7.77
N THR A 430 7.77 -65.02 -6.77
CA THR A 430 8.10 -66.25 -6.05
C THR A 430 7.67 -67.45 -6.90
N SER A 431 8.63 -68.33 -7.17
CA SER A 431 8.43 -69.58 -7.92
C SER A 431 7.39 -70.48 -7.21
N PRO A 432 6.48 -71.15 -7.95
CA PRO A 432 5.55 -72.09 -7.34
C PRO A 432 6.23 -73.42 -7.03
N SER A 433 6.31 -73.79 -5.76
CA SER A 433 6.62 -75.16 -5.33
C SER A 433 5.35 -76.01 -5.38
N VAL A 434 5.19 -76.77 -6.46
CA VAL A 434 4.17 -77.82 -6.59
C VAL A 434 4.55 -78.99 -5.68
N ARG A 435 3.72 -79.30 -4.68
CA ARG A 435 3.74 -80.60 -3.97
C ARG A 435 2.53 -81.41 -4.41
N CYS A 436 2.80 -82.49 -5.13
CA CYS A 436 1.85 -83.54 -5.46
C CYS A 436 1.54 -84.40 -4.22
N THR A 437 0.26 -84.64 -3.95
CA THR A 437 -0.21 -85.80 -3.17
C THR A 437 -1.39 -86.41 -3.91
N SER A 438 -1.20 -87.59 -4.49
CA SER A 438 -2.27 -88.45 -4.99
C SER A 438 -2.14 -89.83 -4.37
N GLY A 439 -3.24 -90.31 -3.79
CA GLY A 439 -3.38 -91.65 -3.23
C GLY A 439 -3.43 -92.75 -4.30
N ARG A 440 -2.57 -93.75 -4.07
CA ARG A 440 -2.55 -95.19 -4.39
C ARG A 440 -3.51 -95.83 -5.43
N ASN A 441 -2.85 -96.52 -6.39
CA ASN A 441 -3.04 -97.90 -6.93
C ASN A 441 -4.35 -98.30 -7.63
N PRO A 442 -4.37 -99.38 -8.46
CA PRO A 442 -3.36 -99.88 -9.40
C PRO A 442 -3.98 -100.34 -10.77
N LEU A 443 -3.13 -100.83 -11.71
CA LEU A 443 -3.31 -101.97 -12.67
C LEU A 443 -4.67 -102.09 -13.42
N THR A 444 -4.79 -102.34 -14.74
CA THR A 444 -3.94 -102.98 -15.75
C THR A 444 -4.57 -102.72 -17.13
N LEU A 445 -3.75 -102.93 -18.17
CA LEU A 445 -4.08 -103.10 -19.59
C LEU A 445 -5.19 -104.16 -19.86
N PRO A 446 -5.79 -104.15 -21.07
CA PRO A 446 -7.10 -104.77 -21.37
C PRO A 446 -6.95 -106.27 -21.68
N PRO A 447 -8.03 -107.07 -21.89
CA PRO A 447 -9.35 -106.73 -22.45
C PRO A 447 -10.39 -106.21 -21.46
#